data_AF-A0A5Q0GTY9-F1
#
_entry.id   AF-A0A5Q0GTY9-F1
#
_cell.length_a   1.000
_cell.length_b   1.000
_cell.length_c   1.000
_cell.angle_alpha   90.00
_cell.angle_beta   90.00
_cell.angle_gamma   90.00
#
_symmetry.space_group_name_H-M   'P 1'
#
loop_
_entity.id
_entity.type
_entity.pdbx_description
1 polymer ?
#
loop_
_entity_poly.entity_id
_entity_poly.type
_entity_poly.pdbx_seq_one_letter_code
_entity_poly.pdbx_strand_id
1 'polypeptide(L)'
;MVSHPVDLREPRRCVDCNADLVPTGHGPFSLVHEASCPVAMDDRAQRAADFAWLTAHPGEVRDREPSAGEREMIRMLGAPRKVVRSVRVQVSAHHGGRLIIFHQRGRALVATADVPRGGAA
;
A
#
# COMPACT_ATOMS: atom_id res chain seq x y z
N MET A 1 18.23 33.15 -14.65
CA MET A 1 17.71 32.19 -13.67
C MET A 1 17.97 30.80 -14.23
N VAL A 2 18.86 30.03 -13.60
CA VAL A 2 19.19 28.67 -14.06
C VAL A 2 18.09 27.75 -13.55
N SER A 3 17.33 27.14 -14.46
CA SER A 3 16.35 26.10 -14.12
C SER A 3 17.12 24.84 -13.73
N HIS A 4 17.22 24.57 -12.44
CA HIS A 4 17.72 23.28 -11.99
C HIS A 4 16.73 22.18 -12.44
N PRO A 5 17.19 21.10 -13.09
CA PRO A 5 16.35 19.92 -13.26
C PRO A 5 15.96 19.43 -11.87
N VAL A 6 14.66 19.15 -11.66
CA VAL A 6 14.18 18.54 -10.43
C VAL A 6 14.92 17.22 -10.27
N ASP A 7 15.81 17.16 -9.30
CA ASP A 7 16.61 15.99 -9.01
C ASP A 7 15.69 14.89 -8.48
N LEU A 8 15.32 13.94 -9.34
CA LEU A 8 14.46 12.79 -9.00
C LEU A 8 15.19 11.75 -8.11
N ARG A 9 16.33 12.11 -7.51
CA ARG A 9 17.17 11.23 -6.66
C ARG A 9 16.86 11.34 -5.16
N GLU A 10 15.97 12.23 -4.73
CA GLU A 10 15.52 12.30 -3.32
C GLU A 10 14.42 11.25 -3.03
N PRO A 11 14.46 10.60 -1.86
CA PRO A 11 14.61 9.15 -1.83
C PRO A 11 13.28 8.41 -1.91
N ARG A 12 13.27 7.29 -2.63
CA ARG A 12 12.23 6.24 -2.57
C ARG A 12 12.30 5.49 -1.24
N ARG A 13 12.35 6.23 -0.14
CA ARG A 13 12.57 5.74 1.22
C ARG A 13 11.60 6.36 2.20
N CYS A 14 11.20 5.56 3.18
CA CYS A 14 10.33 6.01 4.25
C CYS A 14 11.06 7.07 5.07
N VAL A 15 10.39 8.19 5.37
CA VAL A 15 10.99 9.29 6.13
C VAL A 15 11.31 8.87 7.58
N ASP A 16 10.54 7.95 8.15
CA ASP A 16 10.67 7.55 9.55
C ASP A 16 11.67 6.42 9.78
N CYS A 17 11.87 5.52 8.81
CA CYS A 17 12.74 4.35 8.98
C CYS A 17 13.66 4.05 7.79
N ASN A 18 13.76 4.95 6.81
CA ASN A 18 14.57 4.81 5.60
C ASN A 18 14.31 3.55 4.75
N ALA A 19 13.18 2.86 4.96
CA ALA A 19 12.85 1.63 4.24
C ALA A 19 12.71 1.88 2.73
N ASP A 20 13.40 1.08 1.93
CA ASP A 20 13.33 1.10 0.47
C ASP A 20 12.07 0.40 -0.05
N LEU A 21 11.58 0.86 -1.19
CA LEU A 21 10.51 0.22 -1.96
C LEU A 21 11.05 -1.05 -2.64
N VAL A 22 10.57 -2.24 -2.23
CA VAL A 22 11.01 -3.53 -2.78
C VAL A 22 9.94 -4.09 -3.73
N PRO A 23 10.27 -4.49 -4.97
CA PRO A 23 9.33 -5.19 -5.83
C PRO A 23 8.87 -6.49 -5.16
N THR A 24 7.57 -6.71 -5.02
CA THR A 24 7.07 -8.00 -4.54
C THR A 24 6.84 -8.93 -5.72
N GLY A 25 7.13 -10.21 -5.57
CA GLY A 25 6.86 -11.19 -6.63
C GLY A 25 5.38 -11.33 -7.04
N HIS A 26 4.46 -10.64 -6.36
CA HIS A 26 3.00 -10.76 -6.52
C HIS A 26 2.24 -9.41 -6.52
N GLY A 27 2.96 -8.28 -6.61
CA GLY A 27 2.40 -6.92 -6.69
C GLY A 27 3.46 -5.96 -7.20
N PRO A 28 3.13 -4.72 -7.60
CA PRO A 28 4.13 -3.85 -8.21
C PRO A 28 5.27 -3.55 -7.22
N PHE A 29 4.94 -3.29 -5.94
CA PHE A 29 5.91 -3.01 -4.88
C PHE A 29 5.35 -3.25 -3.47
N SER A 30 6.21 -3.50 -2.48
CA SER A 30 5.94 -3.43 -1.04
C SER A 30 7.02 -2.64 -0.32
N LEU A 31 6.62 -1.95 0.73
CA LEU A 31 7.52 -1.25 1.65
C LEU A 31 7.76 -2.15 2.86
N VAL A 32 8.97 -2.69 2.96
CA VAL A 32 9.38 -3.47 4.12
C VAL A 32 9.97 -2.50 5.15
N HIS A 33 9.10 -1.98 6.00
CA HIS A 33 9.50 -1.13 7.11
C HIS A 33 10.19 -1.92 8.23
N GLU A 34 11.07 -1.26 8.98
CA GLU A 34 11.57 -1.80 10.24
C GLU A 34 10.42 -2.01 11.24
N ALA A 35 10.51 -3.04 12.08
CA ALA A 35 9.42 -3.42 13.00
C ALA A 35 9.04 -2.31 13.99
N SER A 36 10.00 -1.44 14.34
CA SER A 36 9.87 -0.28 15.21
C SER A 36 9.28 0.96 14.51
N CYS A 37 9.13 0.93 13.18
CA CYS A 37 8.61 2.08 12.44
C CYS A 37 7.12 2.31 12.76
N PRO A 38 6.69 3.54 13.08
CA PRO A 38 5.27 3.82 13.35
C PRO A 38 4.40 3.53 12.13
N VAL A 39 4.92 3.72 10.91
CA VAL A 39 4.24 3.35 9.66
C VAL A 39 4.01 1.84 9.57
N ALA A 40 4.99 1.03 10.00
CA ALA A 40 4.85 -0.43 10.05
C ALA A 40 3.82 -0.89 11.08
N MET A 41 3.67 -0.16 12.19
CA MET A 41 2.68 -0.47 13.22
C MET A 41 1.26 -0.21 12.71
N ASP A 42 1.04 0.94 12.08
CA ASP A 42 -0.25 1.30 11.46
C ASP A 42 -0.64 0.30 10.36
N ASP A 43 0.30 -0.02 9.45
CA ASP A 43 0.06 -1.00 8.39
C ASP A 43 -0.27 -2.40 8.92
N ARG A 44 0.40 -2.84 9.99
CA ARG A 44 0.10 -4.13 10.64
C ARG A 44 -1.27 -4.13 11.30
N ALA A 45 -1.63 -3.06 11.99
CA ALA A 45 -2.94 -2.91 12.62
C ALA A 45 -4.06 -2.90 11.56
N GLN A 46 -3.87 -2.14 10.47
CA GLN A 46 -4.81 -2.08 9.36
C GLN A 46 -4.94 -3.45 8.67
N ARG A 47 -3.82 -4.15 8.45
CA ARG A 47 -3.81 -5.51 7.89
C ARG A 47 -4.58 -6.50 8.75
N ALA A 48 -4.37 -6.48 10.06
CA ALA A 48 -5.12 -7.34 10.98
C ALA A 48 -6.62 -7.03 10.93
N ALA A 49 -7.00 -5.75 10.90
CA ALA A 49 -8.39 -5.32 10.82
C ALA A 49 -9.06 -5.71 9.48
N ASP A 50 -8.31 -5.69 8.37
CA ASP A 50 -8.79 -6.12 7.07
C ASP A 50 -9.06 -7.63 7.05
N PHE A 51 -8.12 -8.44 7.54
CA PHE A 51 -8.31 -9.89 7.63
C PHE A 51 -9.47 -10.26 8.55
N ALA A 52 -9.58 -9.64 9.73
CA ALA A 52 -10.70 -9.88 10.64
C ALA A 52 -12.04 -9.58 9.96
N TRP A 53 -12.12 -8.50 9.20
CA TRP A 53 -13.34 -8.15 8.46
C TRP A 53 -13.66 -9.13 7.34
N LEU A 54 -12.67 -9.50 6.52
CA LEU A 54 -12.85 -10.46 5.42
C LEU A 54 -13.28 -11.85 5.91
N THR A 55 -12.76 -12.29 7.06
CA THR A 55 -13.20 -13.53 7.71
C THR A 55 -14.65 -13.45 8.17
N ALA A 56 -15.08 -12.28 8.66
CA ALA A 56 -16.45 -12.07 9.11
C ALA A 56 -17.44 -11.87 7.94
N HIS A 57 -16.97 -11.43 6.76
CA HIS A 57 -17.81 -11.09 5.60
C HIS A 57 -17.32 -11.82 4.34
N PRO A 58 -17.52 -13.15 4.25
CA PRO A 58 -17.00 -13.96 3.16
C PRO A 58 -17.63 -13.55 1.82
N GLY A 59 -16.80 -13.23 0.84
CA GLY A 59 -17.21 -12.85 -0.51
C GLY A 59 -17.54 -11.37 -0.69
N GLU A 60 -17.47 -10.57 0.37
CA GLU A 60 -17.72 -9.13 0.29
C GLU A 60 -16.45 -8.31 0.03
N VAL A 61 -16.65 -7.05 -0.37
CA VAL A 61 -15.60 -6.05 -0.60
C VAL A 61 -15.74 -4.92 0.42
N ARG A 62 -14.64 -4.50 1.01
CA ARG A 62 -14.57 -3.40 1.97
C ARG A 62 -13.92 -2.18 1.38
N ASP A 63 -14.61 -1.05 1.42
CA ASP A 63 -14.01 0.27 1.19
C ASP A 63 -13.44 0.85 2.50
N ARG A 64 -12.25 1.45 2.43
CA ARG A 64 -11.64 2.19 3.55
C ARG A 64 -10.67 3.28 3.10
N GLU A 65 -10.20 4.07 4.07
CA GLU A 65 -9.04 4.95 3.90
C GLU A 65 -7.75 4.12 3.78
N PRO A 66 -6.75 4.59 3.01
CA PRO A 66 -5.43 4.00 3.00
C PRO A 66 -4.69 4.26 4.32
N SER A 67 -3.92 3.27 4.77
CA SER A 67 -3.00 3.37 5.91
C SER A 67 -1.84 4.31 5.61
N ALA A 68 -1.03 4.62 6.63
CA ALA A 68 0.16 5.43 6.48
C ALA A 68 1.15 4.83 5.47
N GLY A 69 1.41 3.51 5.53
CA GLY A 69 2.36 2.85 4.64
C GLY A 69 1.84 2.71 3.21
N GLU A 70 0.54 2.50 3.04
CA GLU A 70 -0.12 2.52 1.73
C GLU A 70 -0.05 3.90 1.07
N ARG A 71 -0.27 4.98 1.84
CA ARG A 71 -0.10 6.36 1.34
C ARG A 71 1.35 6.64 0.96
N GLU A 72 2.28 6.16 1.77
CA GLU A 72 3.71 6.32 1.53
C GLU A 72 4.14 5.55 0.28
N MET A 73 3.65 4.33 0.07
CA MET A 73 3.87 3.55 -1.15
C MET A 73 3.43 4.32 -2.40
N ILE A 74 2.21 4.88 -2.38
CA ILE A 74 1.69 5.66 -3.51
C ILE A 74 2.52 6.92 -3.75
N ARG A 75 3.00 7.57 -2.68
CA ARG A 75 3.92 8.71 -2.78
C ARG A 75 5.24 8.30 -3.44
N MET A 76 5.82 7.17 -3.05
CA MET A 76 7.08 6.65 -3.61
C MET A 76 6.95 6.22 -5.07
N LEU A 77 5.76 5.82 -5.50
CA LEU A 77 5.42 5.58 -6.90
C LEU A 77 5.35 6.87 -7.74
N GLY A 78 5.60 8.03 -7.15
CA GLY A 78 5.61 9.33 -7.83
C GLY A 78 4.24 10.00 -7.89
N ALA A 79 3.25 9.54 -7.12
CA ALA A 79 1.94 10.15 -7.12
C ALA A 79 1.97 11.55 -6.46
N PRO A 80 1.31 12.56 -7.05
CA PRO A 80 1.19 13.88 -6.44
C PRO A 80 0.52 13.84 -5.06
N ARG A 81 0.91 14.73 -4.14
CA ARG A 81 0.27 14.85 -2.80
C ARG A 81 -1.26 14.97 -2.86
N LYS A 82 -1.81 15.64 -3.88
CA LYS A 82 -3.26 15.76 -4.11
C LYS A 82 -3.91 14.41 -4.43
N VAL A 83 -3.20 13.53 -5.13
CA VAL A 83 -3.65 12.16 -5.42
C VAL A 83 -3.71 11.38 -4.12
N VAL A 84 -2.60 11.29 -3.38
CA VAL A 84 -2.48 10.53 -2.12
C VAL A 84 -3.57 10.88 -1.10
N ARG A 85 -3.97 12.16 -1.01
CA ARG A 85 -5.04 12.62 -0.10
C ARG A 85 -6.45 12.19 -0.50
N SER A 86 -6.65 11.83 -1.77
CA SER A 86 -7.95 11.46 -2.34
C SER A 86 -8.07 9.99 -2.70
N VAL A 87 -7.08 9.18 -2.33
CA VAL A 87 -7.09 7.75 -2.55
C VAL A 87 -8.01 7.06 -1.55
N ARG A 88 -8.79 6.11 -2.04
CA ARG A 88 -9.57 5.13 -1.29
C ARG A 88 -9.02 3.74 -1.58
N VAL A 89 -9.25 2.81 -0.68
CA VAL A 89 -8.80 1.43 -0.82
C VAL A 89 -10.01 0.51 -0.80
N GLN A 90 -10.09 -0.36 -1.80
CA GLN A 90 -10.96 -1.51 -1.82
C GLN A 90 -10.19 -2.74 -1.42
N VAL A 91 -10.72 -3.51 -0.48
CA VAL A 91 -10.12 -4.73 0.03
C VAL A 91 -11.07 -5.90 -0.17
N SER A 92 -10.58 -6.98 -0.76
CA SER A 92 -11.33 -8.22 -0.95
C SER A 92 -10.47 -9.44 -0.66
N ALA A 93 -11.10 -10.58 -0.41
CA ALA A 93 -10.39 -11.84 -0.18
C ALA A 93 -9.84 -12.40 -1.50
N HIS A 94 -8.60 -12.87 -1.50
CA HIS A 94 -7.97 -13.47 -2.69
C HIS A 94 -6.99 -14.58 -2.30
N HIS A 95 -7.32 -15.83 -2.62
CA HIS A 95 -6.50 -17.04 -2.36
C HIS A 95 -5.89 -17.10 -0.93
N GLY A 96 -6.72 -16.92 0.10
CA GLY A 96 -6.26 -16.92 1.50
C GLY A 96 -5.46 -15.67 1.92
N GLY A 97 -5.32 -14.70 1.01
CA GLY A 97 -4.77 -13.38 1.23
C GLY A 97 -5.81 -12.27 1.07
N ARG A 98 -5.32 -11.02 0.98
CA ARG A 98 -6.14 -9.85 0.64
C ARG A 98 -5.67 -9.22 -0.67
N LEU A 99 -6.62 -8.91 -1.54
CA LEU A 99 -6.40 -8.03 -2.69
C LEU A 99 -6.77 -6.60 -2.26
N ILE A 100 -5.91 -5.65 -2.60
CA ILE A 100 -6.03 -4.24 -2.28
C ILE A 100 -6.01 -3.48 -3.60
N ILE A 101 -7.06 -2.71 -3.86
CA ILE A 101 -7.17 -1.86 -5.06
C ILE A 101 -7.28 -0.41 -4.61
N PHE A 102 -6.37 0.42 -5.12
CA PHE A 102 -6.35 1.84 -4.83
C PHE A 102 -7.22 2.58 -5.86
N HIS A 103 -8.22 3.29 -5.39
CA HIS A 103 -9.09 4.11 -6.21
C HIS A 103 -8.83 5.59 -5.97
N GLN A 104 -8.87 6.38 -7.03
CA GLN A 104 -8.97 7.83 -6.95
C GLN A 104 -10.16 8.29 -7.78
N ARG A 105 -11.11 8.99 -7.14
CA ARG A 105 -12.32 9.54 -7.80
C ARG A 105 -13.04 8.48 -8.67
N GLY A 106 -13.19 7.27 -8.12
CA GLY A 106 -13.85 6.15 -8.81
C GLY A 106 -13.00 5.40 -9.84
N ARG A 107 -11.74 5.80 -10.10
CA ARG A 107 -10.84 5.10 -11.02
C ARG A 107 -9.79 4.28 -10.26
N ALA A 108 -9.59 3.03 -10.64
CA ALA A 108 -8.49 2.21 -10.12
C ALA A 108 -7.14 2.77 -10.61
N LEU A 109 -6.19 2.91 -9.69
CA LEU A 109 -4.83 3.40 -9.94
C LEU A 109 -3.82 2.25 -9.99
N VAL A 110 -3.83 1.43 -8.95
CA VAL A 110 -2.90 0.33 -8.76
C VAL A 110 -3.57 -0.72 -7.89
N ALA A 111 -3.19 -1.99 -8.07
CA ALA A 111 -3.62 -3.08 -7.22
C ALA A 111 -2.40 -3.79 -6.65
N THR A 112 -2.52 -4.28 -5.42
CA THR A 112 -1.52 -5.11 -4.75
C THR A 112 -2.21 -6.27 -4.06
N ALA A 113 -1.55 -7.42 -3.99
CA ALA A 113 -2.08 -8.61 -3.32
C ALA A 113 -1.11 -9.06 -2.23
N ASP A 114 -1.63 -9.22 -1.03
CA ASP A 114 -0.95 -9.86 0.09
C ASP A 114 -1.30 -11.34 0.11
N VAL A 115 -0.70 -12.11 -0.81
CA VAL A 115 -0.84 -13.57 -0.83
C VAL A 115 0.19 -14.23 0.11
N PRO A 116 -0.22 -15.17 0.97
CA PRO A 116 0.74 -15.98 1.73
C PRO A 116 1.65 -16.75 0.75
N ARG A 117 2.97 -16.61 0.89
CA ARG A 117 3.91 -17.51 0.20
C ARG A 117 3.66 -18.93 0.72
N GLY A 118 3.15 -19.82 -0.13
CA GLY A 118 3.06 -21.25 0.18
C GLY A 118 1.68 -21.91 0.09
N GLY A 119 0.67 -21.28 -0.49
CA GLY A 119 -0.55 -21.98 -0.89
C GLY A 119 -0.40 -22.62 -2.28
N ALA A 120 0.39 -23.68 -2.39
CA ALA A 120 0.19 -24.62 -3.49
C ALA A 120 -1.22 -25.22 -3.34
N ALA A 121 -1.90 -25.37 -4.48
CA ALA A 121 -3.22 -25.98 -4.59
C ALA A 121 -3.33 -27.34 -3.89
#